data_AF-A0A645J132-F1
#
_entry.id   AF-A0A645J132-F1
#
_cell.length_a   1.000
_cell.length_b   1.000
_cell.length_c   1.000
_cell.angle_alpha   90.00
_cell.angle_beta   90.00
_cell.angle_gamma   90.00
#
_symmetry.space_group_name_H-M   'P 1'
#
loop_
_entity.id
_entity.type
_entity.pdbx_description
1 polymer ?
#
loop_
_entity_poly.entity_id
_entity_poly.type
_entity_poly.pdbx_seq_one_letter_code
_entity_poly.pdbx_strand_id
1 'polypeptide(L)'
;MADMEKAIKQKKFGGRGLSLIISDFFTQDKPEDFLKYLLYHKQDIVLLHILSAEELTPKLQGQIRLKDSETDEMLDVDLTPSVMDNYERTLNSFISALKESSKKYGGAYVNISSADSLEKILFEDMIAAQIVK
;
A
#
# COMPACT_ATOMS: atom_id res chain seq x y z
N MET A 1 10.03 -2.34 11.43
CA MET A 1 8.72 -2.38 10.77
C MET A 1 7.85 -1.25 11.34
N ALA A 2 7.15 -0.50 10.51
CA ALA A 2 6.41 0.70 10.92
C ALA A 2 5.07 0.36 11.59
N ASP A 3 4.72 1.10 12.66
CA ASP A 3 3.46 1.00 13.40
C ASP A 3 2.51 2.12 12.93
N MET A 4 1.70 1.79 11.92
CA MET A 4 0.78 2.71 11.25
C MET A 4 -0.41 3.03 12.14
N GLU A 5 -0.92 2.05 12.88
CA GLU A 5 -2.05 2.24 13.80
C GLU A 5 -1.73 3.30 14.86
N LYS A 6 -0.56 3.20 15.48
CA LYS A 6 -0.09 4.18 16.47
C LYS A 6 0.13 5.56 15.86
N ALA A 7 0.64 5.65 14.63
CA ALA A 7 0.83 6.93 13.95
C ALA A 7 -0.52 7.63 13.70
N ILE A 8 -1.53 6.90 13.24
CA ILE A 8 -2.86 7.43 12.96
C ILE A 8 -3.56 7.85 14.27
N LYS A 9 -3.49 7.03 15.32
CA LYS A 9 -4.15 7.30 16.61
C LYS A 9 -3.55 8.48 17.39
N GLN A 10 -2.33 8.89 17.10
CA GLN A 10 -1.75 10.11 17.67
C GLN A 10 -2.42 11.38 17.13
N LYS A 11 -3.08 11.30 15.97
CA LYS A 11 -3.76 12.45 15.38
C LYS A 11 -5.12 12.66 16.05
N LYS A 12 -5.33 13.88 16.55
CA LYS A 12 -6.66 14.31 17.02
C LYS A 12 -7.49 14.80 15.83
N PHE A 13 -8.62 14.13 15.59
CA PHE A 13 -9.59 14.53 14.58
C PHE A 13 -10.62 15.49 15.19
N GLY A 14 -10.78 16.67 14.60
CA GLY A 14 -11.69 17.71 15.06
C GLY A 14 -13.14 17.57 14.57
N GLY A 15 -13.44 16.53 13.79
CA GLY A 15 -14.73 16.36 13.11
C GLY A 15 -14.52 15.78 11.70
N ARG A 16 -15.53 15.94 10.84
CA ARG A 16 -15.49 15.43 9.45
C ARG A 16 -14.28 15.98 8.68
N GLY A 17 -13.65 15.16 7.85
CA GLY A 17 -12.47 15.53 7.08
C GLY A 17 -12.04 14.43 6.10
N LEU A 18 -10.96 14.67 5.37
CA LEU A 18 -10.34 13.72 4.46
C LEU A 18 -9.05 13.18 5.09
N SER A 19 -8.88 11.86 5.10
CA SER A 19 -7.66 11.17 5.50
C SER A 19 -7.05 10.46 4.29
N LEU A 20 -5.96 11.03 3.77
CA LEU A 20 -5.14 10.44 2.73
C LEU A 20 -3.97 9.69 3.38
N ILE A 21 -3.95 8.36 3.27
CA ILE A 21 -2.86 7.52 3.76
C ILE A 21 -2.02 7.09 2.57
N ILE A 22 -0.71 7.35 2.66
CA ILE A 22 0.27 7.05 1.61
C ILE A 22 1.28 6.06 2.20
N SER A 23 1.32 4.84 1.66
CA SER A 23 2.24 3.79 2.12
C SER A 23 2.30 2.66 1.10
N ASP A 24 3.34 1.84 1.18
CA ASP A 24 3.38 0.45 0.69
C ASP A 24 2.45 -0.51 1.48
N PHE A 25 1.89 -0.06 2.61
CA PHE A 25 1.10 -0.84 3.56
C PHE A 25 1.78 -2.14 4.05
N PHE A 26 3.12 -2.24 3.94
CA PHE A 26 3.87 -3.43 4.32
C PHE A 26 4.14 -3.43 5.83
N THR A 27 3.06 -3.60 6.60
CA THR A 27 3.04 -3.57 8.07
C THR A 27 2.37 -4.82 8.66
N GLN A 28 2.61 -5.08 9.95
CA GLN A 28 1.93 -6.14 10.70
C GLN A 28 0.50 -5.73 11.10
N ASP A 29 0.18 -4.43 11.02
CA ASP A 29 -1.12 -3.90 11.36
C ASP A 29 -2.19 -4.39 10.39
N LYS A 30 -3.38 -4.69 10.91
CA LYS A 30 -4.54 -5.02 10.08
C LYS A 30 -5.16 -3.73 9.55
N PRO A 31 -5.36 -3.58 8.22
CA PRO A 31 -5.98 -2.39 7.66
C PRO A 31 -7.32 -2.02 8.29
N GLU A 32 -8.09 -3.04 8.69
CA GLU A 32 -9.39 -2.89 9.34
C GLU A 32 -9.34 -1.99 10.58
N ASP A 33 -8.25 -2.03 11.35
CA ASP A 33 -8.18 -1.39 12.66
C ASP A 33 -8.06 0.13 12.53
N PHE A 34 -7.18 0.62 11.64
CA PHE A 34 -7.10 2.05 11.36
C PHE A 34 -8.29 2.54 10.50
N LEU A 35 -8.82 1.73 9.59
CA LEU A 35 -9.99 2.09 8.78
C LEU A 35 -11.24 2.34 9.65
N LYS A 36 -11.51 1.45 10.61
CA LYS A 36 -12.60 1.63 11.58
C LYS A 36 -12.42 2.88 12.42
N TYR A 37 -11.19 3.14 12.86
CA TYR A 37 -10.87 4.32 13.67
C TYR A 37 -11.16 5.61 12.91
N LEU A 38 -10.70 5.72 11.66
CA LEU A 38 -10.94 6.88 10.81
C LEU A 38 -12.43 7.06 10.50
N LEU A 39 -13.14 5.96 10.22
CA LEU A 39 -14.59 5.97 9.99
C LEU A 39 -15.37 6.46 11.22
N TYR A 40 -14.99 6.01 12.42
CA TYR A 40 -15.56 6.49 13.69
C TYR A 40 -15.39 8.01 13.85
N HIS A 41 -14.25 8.54 13.43
CA HIS A 41 -13.96 9.98 13.41
C HIS A 41 -14.55 10.71 12.18
N LYS A 42 -15.45 10.07 11.42
CA LYS A 42 -16.15 10.63 10.25
C LYS A 42 -15.20 11.16 9.18
N GLN A 43 -14.07 10.48 9.00
CA GLN A 43 -13.14 10.78 7.92
C GLN A 43 -13.58 10.07 6.64
N ASP A 44 -13.53 10.78 5.52
CA ASP A 44 -13.47 10.18 4.20
C ASP A 44 -12.05 9.62 4.01
N ILE A 45 -11.92 8.35 3.62
CA ILE A 45 -10.63 7.64 3.64
C ILE A 45 -10.16 7.39 2.22
N VAL A 46 -8.90 7.70 1.96
CA VAL A 46 -8.21 7.37 0.70
C VAL A 46 -6.93 6.64 1.03
N LEU A 47 -6.78 5.43 0.51
CA LEU A 47 -5.54 4.67 0.55
C LEU A 47 -4.80 4.83 -0.77
N LEU A 48 -3.64 5.47 -0.73
CA LEU A 48 -2.70 5.56 -1.84
C LEU A 48 -1.59 4.54 -1.60
N HIS A 49 -1.71 3.39 -2.26
CA HIS A 49 -0.76 2.30 -2.17
C HIS A 49 0.37 2.53 -3.16
N ILE A 50 1.60 2.68 -2.66
CA ILE A 50 2.78 2.94 -3.49
C ILE A 50 3.61 1.68 -3.59
N LEU A 51 3.87 1.23 -4.81
CA LEU A 51 4.79 0.13 -5.11
C LEU A 51 5.86 0.59 -6.10
N SER A 52 7.07 0.09 -5.97
CA SER A 52 8.11 0.30 -6.97
C SER A 52 7.85 -0.50 -8.25
N ALA A 53 8.42 -0.04 -9.36
CA ALA A 53 8.37 -0.79 -10.61
C ALA A 53 9.04 -2.18 -10.49
N GLU A 54 10.04 -2.30 -9.61
CA GLU A 54 10.76 -3.55 -9.35
C GLU A 54 9.93 -4.53 -8.51
N GLU A 55 9.06 -4.05 -7.64
CA GLU A 55 8.06 -4.88 -6.93
C GLU A 55 6.94 -5.32 -7.86
N LEU A 56 6.44 -4.41 -8.71
CA LEU A 56 5.38 -4.75 -9.68
C LEU A 56 5.85 -5.70 -10.77
N THR A 57 7.11 -5.58 -11.18
CA THR A 57 7.70 -6.42 -12.24
C THR A 57 9.16 -6.71 -11.92
N PRO A 58 9.42 -7.72 -11.07
CA PRO A 58 10.78 -8.08 -10.71
C PRO A 58 11.53 -8.62 -11.92
N LYS A 59 12.71 -8.06 -12.23
CA LYS A 59 13.56 -8.48 -13.36
C LYS A 59 14.74 -9.37 -12.94
N LEU A 60 14.65 -9.96 -11.75
CA LEU A 60 15.72 -10.73 -11.14
C LEU A 60 15.61 -12.22 -11.50
N GLN A 61 16.75 -12.90 -11.69
CA GLN A 61 16.80 -14.32 -12.07
C GLN A 61 17.99 -15.04 -11.45
N GLY A 62 17.82 -16.33 -11.18
CA GLY A 62 18.88 -17.21 -10.67
C GLY A 62 19.17 -17.01 -9.19
N GLN A 63 20.34 -17.48 -8.76
CA GLN A 63 20.79 -17.34 -7.37
C GLN A 63 21.32 -15.94 -7.13
N ILE A 64 20.64 -15.20 -6.28
CA ILE A 64 20.99 -13.83 -5.91
C ILE A 64 21.07 -13.68 -4.40
N ARG A 65 21.89 -12.73 -3.96
CA ARG A 65 21.91 -12.28 -2.58
C ARG A 65 21.21 -10.93 -2.51
N LEU A 66 20.05 -10.92 -1.88
CA LEU A 66 19.29 -9.71 -1.59
C LEU A 66 19.77 -9.11 -0.28
N LYS A 67 19.72 -7.78 -0.21
CA LYS A 67 19.95 -7.02 1.01
C LYS A 67 18.65 -6.34 1.40
N ASP A 68 18.16 -6.65 2.59
CA ASP A 68 16.98 -6.00 3.17
C ASP A 68 17.31 -4.54 3.51
N SER A 69 16.51 -3.60 3.02
CA SER A 69 16.71 -2.16 3.22
C SER A 69 16.38 -1.69 4.62
N GLU A 70 15.55 -2.41 5.37
CA GLU A 70 15.09 -2.07 6.71
C GLU A 70 16.01 -2.64 7.80
N THR A 71 16.56 -3.83 7.57
CA THR A 71 17.32 -4.57 8.58
C THR A 71 18.81 -4.69 8.26
N ASP A 72 19.23 -4.39 7.02
CA ASP A 72 20.57 -4.64 6.49
C ASP A 72 20.91 -6.14 6.37
N GLU A 73 19.93 -7.04 6.59
CA GLU A 73 20.12 -8.49 6.51
C GLU A 73 20.33 -8.96 5.07
N MET A 74 21.16 -10.00 4.92
CA MET A 74 21.44 -10.61 3.62
C MET A 74 20.63 -11.91 3.48
N LEU A 75 19.88 -12.02 2.40
CA LEU A 75 19.07 -13.18 2.07
C LEU A 75 19.54 -13.79 0.75
N ASP A 76 20.00 -15.04 0.81
CA ASP A 76 20.29 -15.82 -0.39
C ASP A 76 18.99 -16.44 -0.91
N VAL A 77 18.60 -16.08 -2.14
CA VAL A 77 17.36 -16.53 -2.78
C VAL A 77 17.69 -17.15 -4.14
N ASP A 78 17.08 -18.29 -4.41
CA ASP A 78 17.07 -18.88 -5.75
C ASP A 78 15.76 -18.49 -6.47
N LEU A 79 15.85 -17.52 -7.38
CA LEU A 79 14.72 -17.00 -8.13
C LEU A 79 14.39 -17.90 -9.31
N THR A 80 13.72 -19.00 -9.00
CA THR A 80 13.12 -19.90 -9.99
C THR A 80 11.79 -19.34 -10.53
N PRO A 81 11.32 -19.79 -11.71
CA PRO A 81 10.01 -19.38 -12.23
C PRO A 81 8.87 -19.62 -11.22
N SER A 82 8.89 -20.73 -10.49
CA SER A 82 7.86 -21.02 -9.48
C SER A 82 7.87 -20.05 -8.30
N VAL A 83 9.03 -19.51 -7.93
CA VAL A 83 9.15 -18.49 -6.88
C VAL A 83 8.56 -17.16 -7.38
N MET A 84 8.85 -16.80 -8.63
CA MET A 84 8.30 -15.59 -9.26
C MET A 84 6.77 -15.66 -9.37
N ASP A 85 6.24 -16.79 -9.83
CA ASP A 85 4.79 -17.01 -9.91
C ASP A 85 4.13 -16.91 -8.53
N ASN A 86 4.80 -17.42 -7.49
CA ASN A 86 4.29 -17.34 -6.12
C ASN A 86 4.31 -15.91 -5.58
N TYR A 87 5.37 -15.16 -5.88
CA TYR A 87 5.48 -13.74 -5.54
C TYR A 87 4.33 -12.94 -6.18
N GLU A 88 4.11 -13.10 -7.48
CA GLU A 88 3.04 -12.41 -8.20
C GLU A 88 1.65 -12.71 -7.61
N ARG A 89 1.35 -13.98 -7.32
CA ARG A 89 0.09 -14.36 -6.66
C ARG A 89 -0.06 -13.73 -5.28
N THR A 90 1.02 -13.68 -4.50
CA THR A 90 1.03 -13.11 -3.15
C THR A 90 0.81 -11.60 -3.21
N LEU A 91 1.50 -10.89 -4.11
CA LEU A 91 1.33 -9.46 -4.32
C LEU A 91 -0.09 -9.11 -4.77
N ASN A 92 -0.64 -9.85 -5.74
CA ASN A 92 -2.02 -9.64 -6.20
C ASN A 92 -3.06 -9.88 -5.10
N SER A 93 -2.82 -10.88 -4.24
CA SER A 93 -3.69 -11.15 -3.08
C SER A 93 -3.61 -10.02 -2.06
N PHE A 94 -2.41 -9.49 -1.80
CA PHE A 94 -2.18 -8.36 -0.91
C PHE A 94 -2.90 -7.08 -1.39
N ILE A 95 -2.72 -6.72 -2.67
CA ILE A 95 -3.40 -5.59 -3.31
C ILE A 95 -4.93 -5.75 -3.23
N SER A 96 -5.43 -6.96 -3.54
CA SER A 96 -6.86 -7.25 -3.52
C SER A 96 -7.45 -7.14 -2.11
N ALA A 97 -6.76 -7.65 -1.10
CA ALA A 97 -7.19 -7.57 0.29
C ALA A 97 -7.30 -6.11 0.78
N LEU A 98 -6.31 -5.27 0.47
CA LEU A 98 -6.35 -3.84 0.80
C LEU A 98 -7.50 -3.11 0.11
N LYS A 99 -7.72 -3.39 -1.19
CA LYS A 99 -8.80 -2.82 -1.97
C LYS A 99 -10.17 -3.21 -1.41
N GLU A 100 -10.36 -4.47 -1.07
CA GLU A 100 -11.59 -4.99 -0.48
C GLU A 100 -11.84 -4.41 0.91
N SER A 101 -10.81 -4.34 1.76
CA SER A 101 -10.92 -3.75 3.09
C SER A 101 -11.29 -2.27 3.01
N SER A 102 -10.59 -1.47 2.18
CA SER A 102 -10.92 -0.06 1.95
C SER A 102 -12.38 0.10 1.52
N LYS A 103 -12.82 -0.65 0.51
CA LYS A 103 -14.20 -0.62 0.01
C LYS A 103 -15.23 -0.97 1.10
N LYS A 104 -14.94 -1.99 1.92
CA LYS A 104 -15.81 -2.42 3.02
C LYS A 104 -16.07 -1.31 4.05
N TYR A 105 -15.08 -0.45 4.30
CA TYR A 105 -15.22 0.70 5.21
C TYR A 105 -15.56 2.02 4.50
N GLY A 106 -15.95 1.97 3.22
CA GLY A 106 -16.34 3.15 2.45
C GLY A 106 -15.18 4.04 2.00
N GLY A 107 -13.95 3.53 2.04
CA GLY A 107 -12.77 4.23 1.55
C GLY A 107 -12.55 4.03 0.05
N ALA A 108 -11.76 4.94 -0.53
CA ALA A 108 -11.18 4.78 -1.86
C ALA A 108 -9.83 4.08 -1.76
N TYR A 109 -9.47 3.34 -2.81
CA TYR A 109 -8.16 2.68 -2.93
C TYR A 109 -7.58 2.97 -4.30
N VAL A 110 -6.34 3.44 -4.31
CA VAL A 110 -5.58 3.77 -5.51
C VAL A 110 -4.22 3.11 -5.39
N ASN A 111 -3.83 2.31 -6.38
CA ASN A 111 -2.51 1.69 -6.46
C ASN A 111 -1.68 2.46 -7.49
N ILE A 112 -0.52 2.96 -7.09
CA ILE A 112 0.36 3.78 -7.93
C ILE A 112 1.77 3.21 -7.95
N SER A 113 2.51 3.46 -9.03
CA SER A 113 3.93 3.17 -9.05
C SER A 113 4.75 4.35 -8.52
N SER A 114 5.82 4.11 -7.77
CA SER A 114 6.79 5.16 -7.42
C SER A 114 7.55 5.71 -8.64
N ALA A 115 7.48 5.02 -9.78
CA ALA A 115 8.01 5.49 -11.06
C ALA A 115 7.06 6.41 -11.82
N ASP A 116 5.79 6.52 -11.40
CA ASP A 116 4.81 7.38 -12.04
C ASP A 116 5.05 8.86 -11.69
N SER A 117 4.77 9.75 -12.64
CA SER A 117 4.83 11.19 -12.37
C SER A 117 3.71 11.61 -11.42
N LEU A 118 3.98 12.62 -10.58
CA LEU A 118 2.96 13.18 -9.68
C LEU A 118 1.74 13.71 -10.44
N GLU A 119 1.96 14.30 -11.63
CA GLU A 119 0.89 14.78 -12.50
C GLU A 119 -0.03 13.63 -12.93
N LYS A 120 0.53 12.50 -13.38
CA LYS A 120 -0.25 11.30 -13.72
C LYS A 120 -1.07 10.82 -12.52
N ILE A 121 -0.44 10.71 -11.34
CA ILE A 121 -1.12 10.27 -10.11
C ILE A 121 -2.30 11.20 -9.77
N LEU A 122 -2.08 12.52 -9.82
CA LEU A 122 -3.10 13.51 -9.48
C LEU A 122 -4.24 13.57 -10.51
N PHE A 123 -3.91 13.58 -11.81
CA PHE A 123 -4.88 13.85 -12.87
C PHE A 123 -5.53 12.59 -13.46
N GLU A 124 -4.88 11.44 -13.40
CA GLU A 124 -5.45 10.19 -13.91
C GLU A 124 -6.02 9.37 -12.75
N ASP A 125 -5.16 9.02 -11.78
CA ASP A 125 -5.52 8.05 -10.75
C ASP A 125 -6.47 8.64 -9.69
N MET A 126 -6.18 9.84 -9.20
CA MET A 126 -7.01 10.49 -8.18
C MET A 126 -8.32 11.08 -8.72
N ILE A 127 -8.36 11.50 -10.00
CA ILE A 127 -9.60 11.92 -10.67
C ILE A 127 -10.49 10.71 -10.98
N ALA A 128 -9.91 9.61 -11.49
CA ALA A 128 -10.67 8.38 -11.77
C ALA A 128 -11.32 7.81 -10.50
N ALA A 129 -10.64 7.94 -9.36
CA ALA A 129 -11.16 7.56 -8.05
C ALA A 129 -12.16 8.57 -7.44
N GLN A 130 -12.48 9.66 -8.15
CA GLN A 130 -13.37 10.76 -7.72
C GLN A 130 -12.92 11.47 -6.43
N ILE A 131 -11.62 11.44 -6.13
CA ILE A 131 -11.03 12.05 -4.93
C ILE A 131 -10.78 13.54 -5.15
N VAL A 132 -10.33 13.91 -6.35
CA VAL A 132 -10.09 15.31 -6.76
C VAL A 132 -11.14 15.68 -7.81
N LYS A 133 -11.73 16.88 -7.68
CA LYS A 133 -12.74 17.45 -8.60
C LYS A 133 -12.18 18.64 -9.36
#